data_AF-A0A6C0E6B4-F1
#
_entry.id   AF-A0A6C0E6B4-F1
#
_cell.length_a   1.000
_cell.length_b   1.000
_cell.length_c   1.000
_cell.angle_alpha   90.00
_cell.angle_beta   90.00
_cell.angle_gamma   90.00
#
_symmetry.space_group_name_H-M   'P 1'
#
loop_
_entity.id
_entity.type
_entity.pdbx_description
1 polymer ?
#
loop_
_entity_poly.entity_id
_entity_poly.type
_entity_poly.pdbx_seq_one_letter_code
_entity_poly.pdbx_strand_id
1 'polypeptide(L)'
;MSSAAEIAFKIFTSEPKEEESVSFGITEDMDLTEIFEMLLMIFTEGMKIKHGDNNGKVDLNSLREKDFALFQKYFNSFGFNCNYKLYKPSEQLKMDFNARKYTNITMTRSTQLKDLILPLKCGPCVFEISFDFFRKPASCNQSA
;
A
#
# COMPACT_ATOMS: atom_id res chain seq x y z
N MET A 1 -14.00 14.00 -9.05
CA MET A 1 -13.28 12.99 -8.25
C MET A 1 -11.92 12.82 -8.88
N SER A 2 -10.82 13.09 -8.17
CA SER A 2 -9.50 12.82 -8.71
C SER A 2 -9.30 11.31 -8.67
N SER A 3 -9.07 10.67 -9.81
CA SER A 3 -8.83 9.23 -9.85
C SER A 3 -7.52 8.89 -9.12
N ALA A 4 -7.42 7.68 -8.56
CA ALA A 4 -6.17 7.22 -7.94
C ALA A 4 -4.94 7.35 -8.88
N ALA A 5 -5.16 7.24 -10.19
CA ALA A 5 -4.13 7.46 -11.22
C ALA A 5 -3.64 8.91 -11.29
N GLU A 6 -4.54 9.91 -11.20
CA GLU A 6 -4.14 11.32 -11.16
C GLU A 6 -3.34 11.65 -9.90
N ILE A 7 -3.74 11.08 -8.77
CA ILE A 7 -3.03 11.25 -7.50
C ILE A 7 -1.64 10.62 -7.60
N ALA A 8 -1.56 9.38 -8.09
CA ALA A 8 -0.29 8.71 -8.32
C ALA A 8 0.61 9.52 -9.28
N PHE A 9 0.07 10.02 -10.39
CA PHE A 9 0.85 10.86 -11.32
C PHE A 9 1.45 12.08 -10.62
N LYS A 10 0.67 12.81 -9.81
CA LYS A 10 1.18 13.98 -9.07
C LYS A 10 2.25 13.63 -8.03
N ILE A 11 2.15 12.46 -7.40
CA ILE A 11 3.07 12.03 -6.34
C ILE A 11 4.37 11.48 -6.95
N PHE A 12 4.27 10.55 -7.90
CA PHE A 12 5.41 9.73 -8.34
C PHE A 12 6.22 10.32 -9.52
N THR A 13 5.77 11.42 -10.13
CA THR A 13 6.52 12.12 -11.21
C THR A 13 7.57 13.10 -10.70
N SER A 14 7.59 13.37 -9.41
CA SER A 14 8.59 14.21 -8.73
C SER A 14 9.34 13.42 -7.67
N GLU A 15 10.40 13.99 -7.09
CA GLU A 15 11.03 13.40 -5.90
C GLU A 15 10.04 13.33 -4.72
N PRO A 16 10.19 12.35 -3.79
CA PRO A 16 9.35 12.29 -2.61
C PRO A 16 9.43 13.61 -1.84
N LYS A 17 8.27 14.13 -1.47
CA LYS A 17 8.20 15.31 -0.61
C LYS A 17 8.43 14.93 0.85
N GLU A 18 8.59 15.94 1.70
CA GLU A 18 8.72 15.76 3.15
C GLU A 18 7.53 14.98 3.73
N GLU A 19 7.77 14.31 4.86
CA GLU A 19 6.74 13.52 5.56
C GLU A 19 5.51 14.38 5.88
N GLU A 20 4.32 13.84 5.63
CA GLU A 20 3.03 14.51 5.87
C GLU A 20 2.85 15.88 5.17
N SER A 21 3.67 16.20 4.15
CA SER A 21 3.60 17.48 3.42
C SER A 21 2.54 17.51 2.30
N VAL A 22 2.01 16.34 1.91
CA VAL A 22 0.97 16.20 0.90
C VAL A 22 -0.36 15.93 1.59
N SER A 23 -1.29 16.87 1.49
CA SER A 23 -2.66 16.66 1.94
C SER A 23 -3.32 15.57 1.12
N PHE A 24 -3.78 14.51 1.79
CA PHE A 24 -4.50 13.40 1.18
C PHE A 24 -5.92 13.33 1.74
N GLY A 25 -6.90 13.38 0.84
CA GLY A 25 -8.31 13.47 1.22
C GLY A 25 -8.88 12.11 1.61
N ILE A 26 -8.63 11.69 2.86
CA ILE A 26 -9.47 10.67 3.50
C ILE A 26 -10.68 11.41 4.07
N THR A 27 -11.88 10.95 3.75
CA THR A 27 -13.11 11.46 4.35
C THR A 27 -13.57 10.54 5.50
N GLU A 28 -14.27 11.10 6.49
CA GLU A 28 -14.67 10.35 7.70
C GLU A 28 -15.61 9.17 7.43
N ASP A 29 -16.24 9.14 6.25
CA ASP A 29 -17.13 8.10 5.76
C ASP A 29 -16.41 6.93 5.07
N MET A 30 -15.12 7.07 4.75
CA MET A 30 -14.36 5.98 4.12
C MET A 30 -14.06 4.86 5.11
N ASP A 31 -14.40 3.63 4.74
CA ASP A 31 -14.04 2.46 5.53
C ASP A 31 -12.59 2.01 5.29
N LEU A 32 -12.09 1.09 6.13
CA LEU A 32 -10.72 0.58 6.01
C LEU A 32 -10.45 -0.11 4.65
N THR A 33 -11.46 -0.76 4.08
CA THR A 33 -11.35 -1.45 2.78
C THR A 33 -11.23 -0.42 1.66
N GLU A 34 -12.06 0.62 1.67
CA GLU A 34 -12.00 1.71 0.69
C GLU A 34 -10.66 2.45 0.75
N ILE A 35 -10.18 2.75 1.96
CA ILE A 35 -8.84 3.34 2.16
C ILE A 35 -7.76 2.39 1.61
N PHE A 36 -7.82 1.11 1.96
CA PHE A 36 -6.86 0.11 1.50
C PHE A 36 -6.84 0.00 -0.04
N GLU A 37 -8.00 -0.09 -0.68
CA GLU A 37 -8.12 -0.21 -2.13
C GLU A 37 -7.64 1.05 -2.85
N MET A 38 -7.93 2.23 -2.30
CA MET A 38 -7.40 3.49 -2.82
C MET A 38 -5.88 3.55 -2.74
N LEU A 39 -5.29 3.20 -1.60
CA LEU A 39 -3.83 3.13 -1.41
C LEU A 39 -3.19 2.09 -2.33
N LEU A 40 -3.85 0.95 -2.52
CA LEU A 40 -3.41 -0.10 -3.42
C LEU A 40 -3.43 0.36 -4.89
N MET A 41 -4.44 1.11 -5.32
CA MET A 41 -4.49 1.72 -6.65
C MET A 41 -3.35 2.73 -6.82
N ILE A 42 -3.11 3.59 -5.83
CA ILE A 42 -2.01 4.56 -5.85
C ILE A 42 -0.65 3.86 -5.91
N PHE A 43 -0.47 2.79 -5.12
CA PHE A 43 0.73 1.95 -5.17
C PHE A 43 0.93 1.35 -6.57
N THR A 44 -0.13 0.78 -7.14
CA THR A 44 -0.08 0.11 -8.44
C THR A 44 0.27 1.09 -9.55
N GLU A 45 -0.38 2.25 -9.60
CA GLU A 45 -0.10 3.29 -10.58
C GLU A 45 1.29 3.92 -10.37
N GLY A 46 1.69 4.14 -9.12
CA GLY A 46 3.04 4.60 -8.79
C GLY A 46 4.12 3.64 -9.26
N MET A 47 3.93 2.33 -9.03
CA MET A 47 4.84 1.28 -9.49
C MET A 47 4.96 1.27 -11.02
N LYS A 48 3.85 1.46 -11.76
CA LYS A 48 3.89 1.58 -13.22
C LYS A 48 4.66 2.82 -13.67
N ILE A 49 4.45 3.98 -13.03
CA ILE A 49 5.16 5.23 -13.37
C ILE A 49 6.67 5.07 -13.18
N LYS A 50 7.10 4.41 -12.10
CA LYS A 50 8.54 4.30 -11.75
C LYS A 50 9.25 3.11 -12.39
N HIS A 51 8.54 1.99 -12.57
CA HIS A 51 9.14 0.69 -12.88
C HIS A 51 8.35 -0.11 -13.94
N GLY A 52 7.31 0.48 -14.53
CA GLY A 52 6.56 -0.16 -15.61
C GLY A 52 7.40 -0.28 -16.88
N ASP A 53 7.23 -1.39 -17.59
CA ASP A 53 7.71 -1.53 -18.95
C ASP A 53 6.85 -0.71 -19.94
N ASN A 54 7.14 -0.80 -21.23
CA ASN A 54 6.39 -0.12 -22.29
C ASN A 54 4.90 -0.51 -22.35
N ASN A 55 4.49 -1.59 -21.67
CA ASN A 55 3.10 -2.05 -21.58
C ASN A 55 2.48 -1.74 -20.21
N GLY A 56 3.16 -0.98 -19.34
CA GLY A 56 2.71 -0.68 -17.99
C GLY A 56 2.70 -1.91 -17.06
N LYS A 57 3.48 -2.94 -17.37
CA LYS A 57 3.67 -4.11 -16.50
C LYS A 57 4.90 -3.91 -15.62
N VAL A 58 4.76 -4.25 -14.35
CA VAL A 58 5.84 -4.16 -13.35
C VAL A 58 6.30 -5.58 -12.99
N ASP A 59 7.60 -5.83 -13.01
CA ASP A 59 8.19 -7.05 -12.46
C ASP A 59 8.72 -6.79 -11.05
N LEU A 60 7.95 -7.18 -10.02
CA LEU A 60 8.35 -7.01 -8.62
C LEU A 60 9.63 -7.78 -8.25
N ASN A 61 10.00 -8.84 -8.99
CA ASN A 61 11.26 -9.56 -8.74
C ASN A 61 12.50 -8.76 -9.13
N SER A 62 12.35 -7.74 -9.97
CA SER A 62 13.44 -6.87 -10.39
C SER A 62 13.74 -5.74 -9.39
N LEU A 63 12.82 -5.50 -8.45
CA LEU A 63 12.93 -4.42 -7.47
C LEU A 63 13.86 -4.80 -6.32
N ARG A 64 14.60 -3.80 -5.83
CA ARG A 64 15.53 -3.92 -4.71
C ARG A 64 15.00 -3.17 -3.51
N GLU A 65 15.59 -3.43 -2.34
CA GLU A 65 15.26 -2.75 -1.09
C GLU A 65 15.22 -1.22 -1.21
N LYS A 66 16.14 -0.62 -1.97
CA LYS A 66 16.15 0.82 -2.23
C LYS A 66 14.91 1.33 -2.97
N ASP A 67 14.32 0.51 -3.84
CA ASP A 67 13.15 0.87 -4.64
C ASP A 67 11.92 0.87 -3.71
N PHE A 68 11.81 -0.13 -2.83
CA PHE A 68 10.78 -0.15 -1.79
C PHE A 68 10.97 0.96 -0.75
N ALA A 69 12.21 1.27 -0.34
CA ALA A 69 12.50 2.38 0.55
C ALA A 69 12.12 3.74 -0.08
N LEU A 70 12.27 3.87 -1.40
CA LEU A 70 11.79 5.05 -2.13
C LEU A 70 10.26 5.13 -2.12
N PHE A 71 9.56 4.01 -2.34
CA PHE A 71 8.10 3.95 -2.24
C PHE A 71 7.59 4.28 -0.84
N GLN A 72 8.28 3.79 0.19
CA GLN A 72 7.99 4.16 1.58
C GLN A 72 8.05 5.68 1.77
N LYS A 73 9.07 6.37 1.24
CA LYS A 73 9.16 7.84 1.32
C LYS A 73 7.99 8.54 0.62
N TYR A 74 7.57 8.05 -0.55
CA TYR A 74 6.39 8.60 -1.22
C TYR A 74 5.14 8.45 -0.35
N PHE A 75 4.88 7.26 0.22
CA PHE A 75 3.73 7.04 1.09
C PHE A 75 3.77 7.88 2.37
N ASN A 76 4.95 8.03 2.99
CA ASN A 76 5.12 8.89 4.16
C ASN A 76 4.76 10.35 3.85
N SER A 77 5.05 10.82 2.63
CA SER A 77 4.76 12.21 2.24
C SER A 77 3.28 12.56 2.30
N PHE A 78 2.39 11.58 2.22
CA PHE A 78 0.93 11.76 2.32
C PHE A 78 0.29 10.99 3.48
N GLY A 79 1.08 10.64 4.51
CA GLY A 79 0.58 10.19 5.81
C GLY A 79 0.37 8.68 5.97
N PHE A 80 0.95 7.85 5.09
CA PHE A 80 0.82 6.39 5.18
C PHE A 80 2.17 5.67 5.14
N ASN A 81 2.18 4.45 5.67
CA ASN A 81 3.23 3.49 5.47
C ASN A 81 2.85 2.49 4.38
N CYS A 82 3.79 2.16 3.49
CA CYS A 82 3.64 1.11 2.49
C CYS A 82 4.51 -0.09 2.86
N ASN A 83 3.89 -1.11 3.46
CA ASN A 83 4.58 -2.30 3.91
C ASN A 83 4.62 -3.34 2.79
N TYR A 84 5.75 -4.04 2.67
CA TYR A 84 5.85 -5.20 1.82
C TYR A 84 6.52 -6.37 2.55
N LYS A 85 6.15 -7.59 2.19
CA LYS A 85 6.81 -8.81 2.64
C LYS A 85 7.00 -9.79 1.49
N LEU A 86 8.24 -10.23 1.30
CA LEU A 86 8.62 -11.19 0.26
C LEU A 86 8.68 -12.60 0.84
N TYR A 87 8.00 -13.54 0.18
CA TYR A 87 8.07 -14.97 0.47
C TYR A 87 8.70 -15.73 -0.68
N LYS A 88 9.82 -16.39 -0.41
CA LYS A 88 10.51 -17.27 -1.35
C LYS A 88 9.74 -18.59 -1.55
N PRO A 89 9.99 -19.35 -2.62
CA PRO A 89 9.31 -20.62 -2.88
C PRO A 89 9.22 -21.58 -1.68
N SER A 90 10.32 -21.70 -0.92
CA SER A 90 10.40 -22.59 0.24
C SER A 90 9.47 -22.20 1.40
N GLU A 91 9.08 -20.93 1.48
CA GLU A 91 8.22 -20.40 2.55
C GLU A 91 6.74 -20.49 2.18
N GLN A 92 6.42 -20.45 0.88
CA GLN A 92 5.05 -20.45 0.37
C GLN A 92 4.30 -21.75 0.63
N LEU A 93 5.01 -22.89 0.68
CA LEU A 93 4.41 -24.21 0.91
C LEU A 93 3.70 -24.35 2.26
N LYS A 94 3.89 -23.38 3.17
CA LYS A 94 3.35 -23.39 4.53
C LYS A 94 2.20 -22.38 4.73
N MET A 95 1.79 -21.68 3.67
CA MET A 95 0.89 -20.53 3.80
C MET A 95 -0.25 -20.58 2.79
N ASP A 96 -1.47 -20.37 3.28
CA ASP A 96 -2.62 -20.07 2.44
C ASP A 96 -2.71 -18.55 2.23
N PHE A 97 -2.10 -18.06 1.16
CA PHE A 97 -2.17 -16.65 0.79
C PHE A 97 -3.57 -16.24 0.37
N ASN A 98 -4.37 -17.16 -0.18
CA ASN A 98 -5.73 -16.81 -0.58
C ASN A 98 -6.58 -16.49 0.66
N ALA A 99 -6.48 -17.30 1.73
CA ALA A 99 -7.16 -17.03 2.99
C ALA A 99 -6.73 -15.70 3.66
N ARG A 100 -5.53 -15.21 3.37
CA ARG A 100 -4.97 -13.97 3.93
C ARG A 100 -5.33 -12.71 3.14
N LYS A 101 -5.87 -12.85 1.93
CA LYS A 101 -6.27 -11.72 1.09
C LYS A 101 -7.34 -10.90 1.82
N TYR A 102 -7.25 -9.57 1.78
CA TYR A 102 -8.17 -8.66 2.47
C TYR A 102 -9.65 -8.89 2.12
N THR A 103 -9.97 -9.41 0.93
CA THR A 103 -11.34 -9.77 0.53
C THR A 103 -11.91 -11.00 1.26
N ASN A 104 -11.04 -11.78 1.90
CA ASN A 104 -11.36 -13.07 2.51
C ASN A 104 -11.24 -13.06 4.05
N ILE A 105 -10.84 -11.93 4.65
CA ILE A 105 -10.79 -11.79 6.10
C ILE A 105 -12.16 -11.37 6.65
N THR A 106 -12.46 -11.79 7.88
CA THR A 106 -13.62 -11.26 8.60
C THR A 106 -13.23 -9.94 9.27
N MET A 107 -13.88 -8.85 8.87
CA MET A 107 -13.67 -7.53 9.49
C MET A 107 -14.22 -7.54 10.91
N THR A 108 -13.40 -7.06 11.85
CA THR A 108 -13.74 -6.92 13.27
C THR A 108 -13.51 -5.49 13.73
N ARG A 109 -14.03 -5.12 14.90
CA ARG A 109 -13.78 -3.78 15.49
C ARG A 109 -12.30 -3.53 15.82
N SER A 110 -11.51 -4.58 15.96
CA SER A 110 -10.07 -4.50 16.21
C SER A 110 -9.23 -4.52 14.93
N THR A 111 -9.85 -4.76 13.77
CA THR A 111 -9.14 -4.78 12.49
C THR A 111 -8.56 -3.41 12.20
N GLN A 112 -7.27 -3.36 11.89
CA GLN A 112 -6.52 -2.17 11.53
C GLN A 112 -6.17 -2.20 10.04
N LEU A 113 -5.81 -1.05 9.47
CA LEU A 113 -5.43 -0.95 8.06
C LEU A 113 -4.33 -1.95 7.67
N LYS A 114 -3.34 -2.16 8.55
CA LYS A 114 -2.22 -3.10 8.34
C LYS A 114 -2.61 -4.57 8.28
N ASP A 115 -3.81 -4.92 8.76
CA ASP A 115 -4.33 -6.28 8.72
C ASP A 115 -4.92 -6.62 7.35
N LEU A 116 -5.23 -5.60 6.53
CA LEU A 116 -5.65 -5.77 5.15
C LEU A 116 -4.39 -6.00 4.30
N ILE A 117 -4.36 -7.13 3.60
CA ILE A 117 -3.19 -7.58 2.84
C ILE A 117 -3.62 -7.97 1.43
N LEU A 118 -2.85 -7.58 0.42
CA LEU A 118 -2.92 -8.16 -0.91
C LEU A 118 -1.67 -8.99 -1.21
N PRO A 119 -1.80 -10.33 -1.28
CA PRO A 119 -0.76 -11.19 -1.82
C PRO A 119 -0.72 -11.12 -3.36
N LEU A 120 0.45 -10.86 -3.91
CA LEU A 120 0.74 -10.79 -5.34
C LEU A 120 1.74 -11.87 -5.71
N LYS A 121 1.32 -12.81 -6.56
CA LYS A 121 2.23 -13.85 -7.08
C LYS A 121 3.01 -13.30 -8.27
N CYS A 122 4.34 -13.25 -8.14
CA CYS A 122 5.26 -12.79 -9.18
C CYS A 122 6.28 -13.89 -9.46
N GLY A 123 6.01 -14.72 -10.47
CA GLY A 123 6.85 -15.86 -10.80
C GLY A 123 6.95 -16.84 -9.62
N PRO A 124 8.17 -17.15 -9.12
CA PRO A 124 8.36 -18.06 -8.00
C PRO A 124 8.12 -17.42 -6.63
N CYS A 125 7.93 -16.10 -6.55
CA CYS A 125 7.82 -15.35 -5.31
C CYS A 125 6.38 -14.87 -5.05
N VAL A 126 6.06 -14.63 -3.78
CA VAL A 126 4.83 -13.93 -3.37
C VAL A 126 5.22 -12.66 -2.61
N PHE A 127 4.63 -11.54 -3.01
CA PHE A 127 4.75 -10.25 -2.33
C PHE A 127 3.44 -9.95 -1.62
N GLU A 128 3.44 -9.82 -0.30
CA GLU A 128 2.32 -9.25 0.44
C GLU A 128 2.49 -7.74 0.51
N ILE A 129 1.48 -6.99 0.07
CA ILE A 129 1.40 -5.53 0.20
C ILE A 129 0.36 -5.21 1.27
N SER A 130 0.72 -4.34 2.21
CA SER A 130 -0.21 -3.77 3.19
C SER A 130 0.13 -2.32 3.52
N PHE A 131 -0.78 -1.62 4.18
CA PHE A 131 -0.60 -0.21 4.51
C PHE A 131 -0.85 0.04 5.98
N ASP A 132 -0.24 1.07 6.56
CA ASP A 132 -0.59 1.55 7.89
C ASP A 132 -0.63 3.08 7.88
N PHE A 133 -1.21 3.69 8.89
CA PHE A 133 -1.10 5.13 9.06
C PHE A 133 0.33 5.50 9.50
N PHE A 134 0.91 6.55 8.93
CA PHE A 134 2.27 6.99 9.27
C PHE A 134 2.37 7.40 10.74
N ARG A 135 1.33 8.06 11.24
CA ARG A 135 1.07 8.29 12.66
C ARG A 135 -0.30 7.75 12.99
N LYS A 136 -0.48 7.18 14.19
CA LYS A 136 -1.82 6.80 14.65
C LYS A 136 -2.70 8.05 14.62
N PRO A 137 -3.92 8.00 14.04
CA PRO A 137 -4.87 9.07 14.25
C PRO A 137 -5.01 9.28 15.75
N ALA A 138 -4.88 10.52 16.21
CA ALA A 138 -5.01 10.85 17.63
C ALA A 138 -6.35 10.26 18.10
N SER A 139 -6.30 9.34 19.07
CA SER A 139 -7.51 8.89 19.73
C SER A 139 -8.20 10.13 20.29
N CYS A 140 -9.36 10.46 19.75
CA CYS A 140 -10.19 11.54 20.26
C CYS A 140 -10.46 11.22 21.73
N ASN A 141 -9.79 11.95 22.64
CA ASN A 141 -10.03 11.81 24.06
C ASN A 141 -11.49 12.21 24.28
N GLN A 142 -12.34 11.24 24.62
CA GLN A 142 -13.62 11.54 25.24
C GLN A 142 -13.29 12.21 26.58
N SER A 143 -13.36 13.54 26.60
CA SER A 143 -13.33 14.33 27.81
C SER A 143 -14.47 13.89 28.73
N ALA A 144 -14.08 13.63 29.97
CA ALA A 144 -14.93 13.24 31.10
C ALA A 144 -16.11 14.18 31.35
#